data_AF-A0A1H2RUE8-F1
#
_entry.id   AF-A0A1H2RUE8-F1
#
_cell.length_a   1.000
_cell.length_b   1.000
_cell.length_c   1.000
_cell.angle_alpha   90.00
_cell.angle_beta   90.00
_cell.angle_gamma   90.00
#
_symmetry.space_group_name_H-M   'P 1'
#
loop_
_entity.id
_entity.type
_entity.pdbx_description
1 polymer ?
#
loop_
_entity_poly.entity_id
_entity_poly.type
_entity_poly.pdbx_seq_one_letter_code
_entity_poly.pdbx_strand_id
1 'polypeptide(L)'
;MATHKILMQTAQVQKLIDFFDGYEDDKIKCKYVSKKGIKATFDVESELSADEAAGHCKSLFKNTPAGKVLYFSIQPEGFFGK
;
A
#
# COMPACT_ATOMS: atom_id res chain seq x y z
N MET A 1 1.71 -16.94 6.07
CA MET A 1 1.71 -15.53 5.68
C MET A 1 1.38 -14.68 6.89
N ALA A 2 2.17 -13.63 7.13
CA ALA A 2 1.88 -12.64 8.16
C ALA A 2 1.07 -11.50 7.54
N THR A 3 0.22 -10.86 8.34
CA THR A 3 -0.53 -9.67 7.91
C THR A 3 0.18 -8.42 8.41
N HIS A 4 0.51 -7.51 7.49
CA HIS A 4 1.15 -6.23 7.78
C HIS A 4 0.19 -5.09 7.51
N LYS A 5 0.13 -4.11 8.43
CA LYS A 5 -0.58 -2.86 8.18
C LYS A 5 0.30 -1.92 7.37
N ILE A 6 -0.16 -1.58 6.17
CA ILE A 6 0.53 -0.68 5.25
C ILE A 6 -0.32 0.59 5.05
N LEU A 7 0.32 1.72 5.28
CA LEU A 7 -0.25 3.04 5.06
C LEU A 7 0.14 3.51 3.67
N MET A 8 -0.87 3.80 2.86
CA MET A 8 -0.71 4.32 1.49
C MET A 8 -1.37 5.68 1.40
N GLN A 9 -0.65 6.69 0.92
CA GLN A 9 -1.14 8.07 0.88
C GLN A 9 -0.75 8.80 -0.40
N THR A 10 -1.70 9.54 -0.95
CA THR A 10 -1.54 10.45 -2.08
C THR A 10 -2.72 11.42 -2.12
N ALA A 11 -2.57 12.58 -2.76
CA ALA A 11 -3.66 13.55 -2.92
C ALA A 11 -4.91 12.93 -3.57
N GLN A 12 -4.73 11.93 -4.44
CA GLN A 12 -5.80 11.16 -5.07
C GLN A 12 -5.92 9.76 -4.48
N VAL A 13 -6.04 9.64 -3.15
CA VAL A 13 -6.02 8.34 -2.42
C VAL A 13 -7.01 7.30 -2.94
N GLN A 14 -8.12 7.73 -3.57
CA GLN A 14 -9.06 6.81 -4.19
C GLN A 14 -8.39 5.92 -5.25
N LYS A 15 -7.43 6.43 -6.02
CA LYS A 15 -6.68 5.64 -7.01
C LYS A 15 -5.81 4.54 -6.39
N LEU A 16 -5.37 4.73 -5.14
CA LEU A 16 -4.66 3.67 -4.40
C LEU A 16 -5.66 2.61 -3.93
N ILE A 17 -6.82 3.02 -3.42
CA ILE A 17 -7.89 2.11 -3.00
C ILE A 17 -8.37 1.27 -4.18
N ASP A 18 -8.73 1.91 -5.29
CA ASP A 18 -9.22 1.23 -6.49
C ASP A 18 -8.19 0.26 -7.09
N PHE A 19 -6.89 0.52 -6.89
CA PHE A 19 -5.82 -0.33 -7.39
C PHE A 19 -5.48 -1.50 -6.45
N PHE A 20 -5.45 -1.27 -5.14
CA PHE A 20 -4.96 -2.26 -4.17
C PHE A 20 -6.07 -3.05 -3.46
N ASP A 21 -7.30 -2.57 -3.41
CA ASP A 21 -8.35 -3.33 -2.72
C ASP A 21 -8.69 -4.61 -3.48
N GLY A 22 -8.40 -5.76 -2.86
CA GLY A 22 -8.53 -7.07 -3.48
C GLY A 22 -7.40 -7.44 -4.44
N TYR A 23 -6.33 -6.66 -4.53
CA TYR A 23 -5.14 -7.02 -5.32
C TYR A 23 -4.45 -8.23 -4.70
N GLU A 24 -4.09 -9.21 -5.54
CA GLU A 24 -3.38 -10.42 -5.13
C GLU A 24 -2.35 -10.79 -6.22
N ASP A 25 -1.14 -11.10 -5.79
CA ASP A 25 -0.09 -11.70 -6.62
C ASP A 25 0.67 -12.79 -5.84
N ASP A 26 1.73 -13.34 -6.43
CA ASP A 26 2.53 -14.41 -5.82
C ASP A 26 3.19 -14.03 -4.48
N LYS A 27 3.28 -12.73 -4.16
CA LYS A 27 4.00 -12.20 -3.00
C LYS A 27 3.09 -11.56 -1.96
N ILE A 28 2.02 -10.89 -2.39
CA ILE A 28 1.16 -10.11 -1.50
C ILE A 28 -0.33 -10.29 -1.82
N LYS A 29 -1.15 -10.17 -0.78
CA LYS A 29 -2.60 -9.99 -0.89
C LYS A 29 -3.02 -8.76 -0.11
N CYS A 30 -3.64 -7.81 -0.79
CA CYS A 30 -4.02 -6.51 -0.24
C CYS A 30 -5.53 -6.45 0.03
N LYS A 31 -5.88 -5.93 1.20
CA LYS A 31 -7.27 -5.65 1.58
C LYS A 31 -7.38 -4.25 2.17
N TYR A 32 -8.29 -3.45 1.64
CA TYR A 32 -8.56 -2.13 2.20
C TYR A 32 -9.21 -2.25 3.59
N VAL A 33 -8.76 -1.41 4.54
CA VAL A 33 -9.28 -1.38 5.91
C VAL A 33 -10.03 -0.09 6.18
N SER A 34 -9.38 1.05 5.97
CA SER A 34 -9.96 2.36 6.27
C SER A 34 -9.22 3.51 5.58
N LYS A 35 -9.83 4.69 5.58
CA LYS A 35 -9.28 5.92 5.04
C LYS A 35 -9.43 7.05 6.05
N LYS A 36 -8.36 7.83 6.23
CA LYS A 36 -8.33 9.06 7.02
C LYS A 36 -7.69 10.18 6.19
N GLY A 37 -8.52 11.06 5.63
CA GLY A 37 -8.07 12.10 4.72
C GLY A 37 -7.45 11.51 3.44
N ILE A 38 -6.18 11.83 3.18
CA ILE A 38 -5.42 11.33 2.03
C ILE A 38 -4.67 10.01 2.28
N LYS A 39 -4.83 9.42 3.48
CA LYS A 39 -4.16 8.19 3.89
C LYS A 39 -5.17 7.05 3.93
N ALA A 40 -4.85 5.94 3.27
CA ALA A 40 -5.57 4.69 3.31
C ALA A 40 -4.72 3.63 4.03
N THR A 41 -5.36 2.82 4.87
CA THR A 41 -4.76 1.70 5.59
C THR A 41 -5.19 0.42 4.90
N PHE A 42 -4.22 -0.44 4.62
CA PHE A 42 -4.42 -1.77 4.05
C PHE A 42 -3.84 -2.83 4.98
N ASP A 43 -4.54 -3.95 5.06
CA ASP A 43 -3.97 -5.20 5.55
C ASP A 43 -3.35 -5.91 4.36
N VAL A 44 -2.05 -6.18 4.43
CA VAL A 44 -1.28 -6.84 3.38
C VAL A 44 -0.74 -8.16 3.91
N GLU A 45 -1.30 -9.25 3.44
CA GLU A 45 -0.82 -10.60 3.76
C GLU A 45 0.37 -10.92 2.85
N SER A 46 1.49 -11.33 3.44
CA SER A 46 2.71 -11.67 2.72
C SER A 46 3.61 -12.61 3.53
N GLU A 47 4.57 -13.25 2.86
CA GLU A 47 5.72 -13.89 3.52
C GLU A 47 6.91 -12.93 3.67
N LEU A 48 6.86 -11.78 3.00
CA LEU A 48 7.86 -10.72 3.09
C LEU A 48 7.77 -9.98 4.43
N SER A 49 8.85 -9.30 4.83
CA SER A 49 8.77 -8.34 5.93
C SER A 49 7.86 -7.16 5.59
N ALA A 50 7.42 -6.40 6.60
CA ALA A 50 6.54 -5.24 6.40
C ALA A 50 7.18 -4.18 5.47
N ASP A 51 8.49 -3.97 5.58
CA ASP A 51 9.25 -3.04 4.73
C ASP A 51 9.34 -3.52 3.28
N GLU A 52 9.60 -4.81 3.08
CA GLU A 52 9.64 -5.42 1.74
C GLU A 52 8.27 -5.44 1.08
N ALA A 53 7.21 -5.76 1.82
CA ALA A 53 5.83 -5.71 1.34
C ALA A 53 5.42 -4.29 0.92
N ALA A 54 5.79 -3.28 1.73
CA ALA A 54 5.56 -1.87 1.38
C ALA A 54 6.38 -1.45 0.15
N GLY A 55 7.64 -1.90 0.06
CA GLY A 55 8.51 -1.69 -1.10
C GLY A 55 7.95 -2.30 -2.39
N HIS A 56 7.42 -3.52 -2.30
CA HIS A 56 6.76 -4.21 -3.42
C HIS A 56 5.50 -3.44 -3.86
N CYS A 57 4.60 -3.10 -2.93
CA CYS A 57 3.43 -2.25 -3.21
C CYS A 57 3.84 -0.93 -3.90
N LYS A 58 4.89 -0.28 -3.40
CA LYS A 58 5.41 0.96 -4.00
C LYS A 58 5.87 0.75 -5.45
N SER A 59 6.59 -0.34 -5.72
CA SER A 59 7.03 -0.69 -7.08
C SER A 59 5.85 -0.95 -8.01
N LEU A 60 4.84 -1.71 -7.56
CA LEU A 60 3.62 -1.99 -8.32
C LEU A 60 2.90 -0.70 -8.71
N PHE A 61 2.61 0.16 -7.74
CA PHE A 61 1.89 1.40 -8.03
C PHE A 61 2.69 2.33 -8.94
N LYS A 62 4.01 2.45 -8.75
CA LYS A 62 4.90 3.27 -9.59
C LYS A 62 4.85 2.89 -11.07
N ASN A 63 4.60 1.62 -11.38
CA ASN A 63 4.52 1.13 -12.76
C ASN A 63 3.17 1.43 -13.45
N THR A 64 2.15 1.86 -12.68
CA THR A 64 0.86 2.28 -13.24
C THR A 64 0.93 3.67 -13.88
N PRO A 65 0.01 4.03 -14.81
CA PRO A 65 -0.09 5.40 -15.31
C PRO A 65 -0.26 6.44 -14.20
N ALA A 66 -1.01 6.10 -13.14
CA ALA A 66 -1.23 6.98 -12.00
C ALA A 66 0.05 7.18 -11.17
N GLY A 67 0.77 6.10 -10.85
CA GLY A 67 2.00 6.18 -10.06
C GLY A 67 3.17 6.86 -10.77
N LYS A 68 3.12 7.01 -12.10
CA LYS A 68 4.12 7.80 -12.84
C LYS A 68 3.97 9.32 -12.65
N VAL A 69 2.77 9.79 -12.32
CA VAL A 69 2.45 11.24 -12.27
C VAL A 69 2.03 11.73 -10.89
N LEU A 70 1.66 10.82 -9.98
CA LEU A 70 1.26 11.19 -8.63
C LEU A 70 2.46 11.19 -7.68
N TYR A 71 2.46 12.13 -6.74
CA TYR A 71 3.28 12.04 -5.54
C TYR A 71 2.57 11.15 -4.51
N PHE A 72 3.22 10.09 -4.05
CA PHE A 72 2.64 9.13 -3.10
C PHE A 72 3.69 8.57 -2.14
N SER A 73 3.21 8.05 -1.01
CA SER A 73 4.00 7.33 -0.02
C SER A 73 3.29 6.04 0.37
N ILE A 74 4.05 4.94 0.44
CA ILE A 74 3.58 3.61 0.84
C ILE A 74 4.60 3.09 1.84
N GLN A 75 4.17 2.85 3.07
CA GLN A 75 5.04 2.56 4.22
C GLN A 75 4.31 1.67 5.23
N PRO A 76 5.03 0.84 6.00
CA PRO A 76 4.43 0.12 7.10
C PRO A 76 3.94 1.09 8.20
N GLU A 77 2.90 0.68 8.94
CA GLU A 77 2.24 1.55 9.95
C GLU A 77 3.21 2.09 11.01
N GLY A 78 4.22 1.31 11.40
CA GLY A 78 5.26 1.69 12.38
C GLY A 78 6.39 2.57 11.83
N PHE A 79 6.36 3.00 10.57
CA PHE A 79 7.46 3.79 9.97
C PHE A 79 7.54 5.22 10.53
N PHE A 80 6.41 5.84 10.87
CA PHE A 80 6.37 7.17 11.49
C PHE A 80 6.23 7.05 13.01
N GLY A 81 7.36 6.86 13.70
CA GLY A 81 7.45 7.02 15.16
C GLY A 81 8.11 5.85 15.90
N LYS A 82 9.33 6.08 16.37
CA LYS A 82 9.73 5.69 17.73
C LYS A 82 9.36 6.83 18.67
#